data_AF-A0A2D6XDK7-F1
#
_entry.id   AF-A0A2D6XDK7-F1
#
_cell.length_a   1.000
_cell.length_b   1.000
_cell.length_c   1.000
_cell.angle_alpha   90.00
_cell.angle_beta   90.00
_cell.angle_gamma   90.00
#
_symmetry.space_group_name_H-M   'P 1'
#
loop_
_entity.id
_entity.type
_entity.pdbx_description
1 polymer ?
#
loop_
_entity_poly.entity_id
_entity_poly.type
_entity_poly.pdbx_seq_one_letter_code
_entity_poly.pdbx_strand_id
1 'polypeptide(L)'
;MHESLIDDVRLHVDEISPNEDETLIKGWCASDSAEIKSVRLTAGKKFSFSGDVSQERKDVYEYYGNNDKYLNSGFSINVTKKLKDKEDIFLQVLHEKEWKNAQRLEGTSVYKIYEPESINFKINSKFDINAIVVDNFYENPEEVREFALRRGSFNPHLEYHKGQRTEEVWRPEEVKQSLEKLLQKKITGWESHGANGVFQYCTSEDPIVYHVDPQSYAAVVYLTPDAPPECGTTLYRSRVNGLREAPTEEIAEQLGKTKEHLNAEIFSAGFYDKTKFETVDVIGNVFNRLVVWDARLIHAASEYFGSDMKDSRLFHLFFFDTEE
;
A
#
# COMPACT_ATOMS: atom_id res chain seq x y z
N MET A 1 -10.70 -38.55 -30.93
CA MET A 1 -12.02 -38.92 -31.47
C MET A 1 -12.67 -37.62 -31.92
N HIS A 2 -12.95 -37.46 -33.21
CA HIS A 2 -13.52 -36.22 -33.78
C HIS A 2 -15.06 -36.27 -33.84
N GLU A 3 -15.67 -37.24 -33.16
CA GLU A 3 -17.12 -37.39 -33.12
C GLU A 3 -17.74 -36.33 -32.22
N SER A 4 -18.85 -35.78 -32.68
CA SER A 4 -19.66 -34.80 -31.95
C SER A 4 -21.01 -35.43 -31.57
N LEU A 5 -21.80 -34.72 -30.78
CA LEU A 5 -23.18 -35.09 -30.43
C LEU A 5 -24.16 -34.95 -31.61
N ILE A 6 -23.68 -34.52 -32.78
CA ILE A 6 -24.43 -34.41 -34.03
C ILE A 6 -23.77 -35.37 -35.03
N ASP A 7 -24.53 -36.35 -35.52
CA ASP A 7 -24.02 -37.53 -36.25
C ASP A 7 -23.12 -37.19 -37.45
N ASP A 8 -23.47 -36.14 -38.20
CA ASP A 8 -22.78 -35.71 -39.42
C ASP A 8 -21.76 -34.58 -39.19
N VAL A 9 -21.59 -34.13 -37.95
CA VAL A 9 -20.63 -33.09 -37.57
C VAL A 9 -19.40 -33.72 -36.94
N ARG A 10 -18.24 -33.24 -37.36
CA ARG A 10 -16.94 -33.54 -36.76
C ARG A 10 -16.39 -32.29 -36.10
N LEU A 11 -15.86 -32.45 -34.89
CA LEU A 11 -15.39 -31.32 -34.10
C LEU A 11 -14.20 -31.72 -33.23
N HIS A 12 -13.26 -30.79 -33.09
CA HIS A 12 -12.19 -30.90 -32.12
C HIS A 12 -11.82 -29.52 -31.55
N VAL A 13 -11.47 -29.48 -30.26
CA VAL A 13 -10.87 -28.30 -29.60
C VAL A 13 -9.38 -28.57 -29.50
N ASP A 14 -8.57 -27.77 -30.19
CA ASP A 14 -7.12 -27.92 -30.21
C ASP A 14 -6.47 -27.28 -28.98
N GLU A 15 -6.97 -26.10 -28.58
CA GLU A 15 -6.31 -25.24 -27.60
C GLU A 15 -7.33 -24.49 -26.74
N ILE A 16 -7.05 -24.40 -25.44
CA ILE A 16 -7.73 -23.51 -24.49
C ILE A 16 -6.66 -22.72 -23.76
N SER A 17 -6.54 -21.43 -24.08
CA SER A 17 -5.44 -20.56 -23.63
C SER A 17 -6.01 -19.41 -22.79
N PRO A 18 -5.85 -19.43 -21.46
CA PRO A 18 -6.25 -18.32 -20.61
C PRO A 18 -5.25 -17.16 -20.71
N ASN A 19 -5.76 -15.93 -20.82
CA ASN A 19 -5.06 -14.64 -20.68
C ASN A 19 -5.59 -13.88 -19.45
N GLU A 20 -5.04 -12.70 -19.12
CA GLU A 20 -5.44 -11.91 -17.94
C GLU A 20 -6.94 -11.57 -17.89
N ASP A 21 -7.55 -11.24 -19.04
CA ASP A 21 -8.93 -10.77 -19.12
C ASP A 21 -9.87 -11.69 -19.93
N GLU A 22 -9.32 -12.65 -20.68
CA GLU A 22 -10.09 -13.50 -21.58
C GLU A 22 -9.49 -14.91 -21.70
N THR A 23 -10.33 -15.89 -22.04
CA THR A 23 -9.87 -17.23 -22.44
C THR A 23 -10.13 -17.43 -23.93
N LEU A 24 -9.08 -17.74 -24.68
CA LEU A 24 -9.15 -18.07 -26.09
C LEU A 24 -9.33 -19.58 -26.26
N ILE A 25 -10.37 -19.98 -26.99
CA ILE A 25 -10.64 -21.38 -27.34
C ILE A 25 -10.49 -21.52 -28.84
N LYS A 26 -9.59 -22.41 -29.29
CA LYS A 26 -9.38 -22.71 -30.71
C LYS A 26 -9.71 -24.16 -31.00
N GLY A 27 -10.19 -24.40 -32.20
CA GLY A 27 -10.53 -25.72 -32.66
C GLY A 27 -10.89 -25.72 -34.13
N TRP A 28 -11.49 -26.82 -34.56
CA TRP A 28 -12.09 -26.92 -35.88
C TRP A 28 -13.41 -27.70 -35.81
N CYS A 29 -14.29 -27.42 -36.77
CA CYS A 29 -15.58 -28.07 -36.91
C CYS A 29 -16.01 -28.11 -38.38
N ALA A 30 -16.52 -29.24 -38.84
CA ALA A 30 -17.03 -29.42 -40.19
C ALA A 30 -18.21 -30.41 -40.20
N SER A 31 -19.05 -30.36 -41.24
CA SER A 31 -20.12 -31.33 -41.45
C SER A 31 -20.03 -31.97 -42.82
N ASP A 32 -20.38 -33.25 -42.89
CA ASP A 32 -20.43 -34.01 -44.13
C ASP A 32 -21.66 -33.64 -44.98
N SER A 33 -22.69 -33.03 -44.38
CA SER A 33 -23.96 -32.69 -45.06
C SER A 33 -24.09 -31.20 -45.39
N ALA A 34 -23.57 -30.31 -44.55
CA ALA A 34 -23.77 -28.85 -44.66
C ALA A 34 -22.54 -28.04 -44.26
N GLU A 35 -22.46 -26.80 -44.74
CA GLU A 35 -21.43 -25.84 -44.33
C GLU A 35 -21.72 -25.32 -42.91
N ILE A 36 -20.70 -25.28 -42.06
CA ILE A 36 -20.77 -24.70 -40.71
C ILE A 36 -20.03 -23.36 -40.76
N LYS A 37 -20.74 -22.26 -40.49
CA LYS A 37 -20.17 -20.90 -40.52
C LYS A 37 -19.91 -20.30 -39.15
N SER A 38 -20.57 -20.83 -38.12
CA SER A 38 -20.52 -20.23 -36.80
C SER A 38 -20.56 -21.30 -35.72
N VAL A 39 -19.78 -21.03 -34.68
CA VAL A 39 -19.72 -21.78 -33.45
C VAL A 39 -20.02 -20.83 -32.30
N ARG A 40 -20.54 -21.34 -31.19
CA ARG A 40 -20.61 -20.57 -29.95
C ARG A 40 -20.39 -21.45 -28.74
N LEU A 41 -19.77 -20.88 -27.72
CA LEU A 41 -19.72 -21.45 -26.39
C LEU A 41 -20.90 -20.92 -25.60
N THR A 42 -21.66 -21.82 -24.97
CA THR A 42 -22.74 -21.48 -24.04
C THR A 42 -22.43 -22.01 -22.65
N ALA A 43 -22.64 -21.19 -21.64
CA ALA A 43 -22.58 -21.58 -20.24
C ALA A 43 -23.90 -21.23 -19.55
N GLY A 44 -24.63 -22.26 -19.13
CA GLY A 44 -26.00 -22.11 -18.64
C GLY A 44 -26.92 -21.38 -19.63
N LYS A 45 -27.90 -20.63 -19.10
CA LYS A 45 -28.82 -19.79 -19.92
C LYS A 45 -28.36 -18.34 -20.09
N LYS A 46 -27.24 -17.95 -19.46
CA LYS A 46 -26.86 -16.54 -19.28
C LYS A 46 -25.73 -16.08 -20.19
N PHE A 47 -24.86 -16.98 -20.61
CA PHE A 47 -23.65 -16.61 -21.33
C PHE A 47 -23.58 -17.32 -22.68
N SER A 48 -23.22 -16.55 -23.71
CA SER A 48 -22.98 -17.06 -25.05
C SER A 48 -21.87 -16.23 -25.70
N PHE A 49 -20.86 -16.90 -26.23
CA PHE A 49 -19.71 -16.31 -26.92
C PHE A 49 -19.57 -16.97 -28.28
N SER A 50 -19.65 -16.19 -29.36
CA SER A 50 -19.63 -16.72 -30.73
C SER A 50 -18.25 -16.58 -31.37
N GLY A 51 -17.95 -17.47 -32.31
CA GLY A 51 -16.81 -17.40 -33.20
C GLY A 51 -17.20 -17.84 -34.61
N ASP A 52 -16.49 -17.31 -35.60
CA ASP A 52 -16.68 -17.69 -36.99
C ASP A 52 -15.86 -18.95 -37.32
N VAL A 53 -16.42 -19.81 -38.16
CA VAL A 53 -15.77 -21.01 -38.70
C VAL A 53 -15.33 -20.67 -40.12
N SER A 54 -14.07 -20.27 -40.26
CA SER A 54 -13.53 -19.79 -41.54
C SER A 54 -12.02 -19.90 -41.67
N GLN A 55 -11.32 -20.27 -40.60
CA GLN A 55 -9.86 -20.36 -40.60
C GLN A 55 -9.41 -21.60 -41.38
N GLU A 56 -8.39 -21.45 -42.22
CA GLU A 56 -7.85 -22.54 -43.02
C GLU A 56 -7.17 -23.60 -42.15
N ARG A 57 -7.48 -24.88 -42.41
CA ARG A 57 -6.99 -26.08 -41.71
C ARG A 57 -6.58 -27.15 -42.71
N LYS A 58 -5.39 -26.98 -43.30
CA LYS A 58 -4.83 -27.94 -44.26
C LYS A 58 -4.59 -29.32 -43.66
N ASP A 59 -4.19 -29.36 -42.39
CA ASP A 59 -4.00 -30.59 -41.62
C ASP A 59 -5.30 -31.41 -41.52
N VAL A 60 -6.43 -30.73 -41.26
CA VAL A 60 -7.75 -31.37 -41.19
C VAL A 60 -8.23 -31.77 -42.58
N TYR A 61 -8.06 -30.89 -43.57
CA TYR A 61 -8.38 -31.15 -44.98
C TYR A 61 -7.69 -32.43 -45.51
N GLU A 62 -6.38 -32.56 -45.29
CA GLU A 62 -5.59 -33.72 -45.73
C GLU A 62 -6.00 -34.98 -44.97
N TYR A 63 -6.24 -34.88 -43.65
CA TYR A 63 -6.67 -36.01 -42.83
C TYR A 63 -8.02 -36.59 -43.31
N TYR A 64 -8.95 -35.73 -43.74
CA TYR A 64 -10.26 -36.12 -44.26
C TYR A 64 -10.29 -36.35 -45.77
N GLY A 65 -9.14 -36.71 -46.36
CA GLY A 65 -9.06 -37.17 -47.74
C GLY A 65 -9.24 -36.05 -48.77
N ASN A 66 -8.75 -34.84 -48.47
CA ASN A 66 -8.81 -33.67 -49.34
C ASN A 66 -10.24 -33.20 -49.64
N ASN A 67 -11.11 -33.24 -48.63
CA ASN A 67 -12.50 -32.78 -48.73
C ASN A 67 -12.59 -31.28 -48.41
N ASP A 68 -12.96 -30.46 -49.39
CA ASP A 68 -13.03 -28.98 -49.27
C ASP A 68 -13.92 -28.50 -48.12
N LYS A 69 -14.90 -29.31 -47.67
CA LYS A 69 -15.73 -29.00 -46.50
C LYS A 69 -14.92 -28.85 -45.20
N TYR A 70 -13.74 -29.44 -45.15
CA TYR A 70 -12.86 -29.42 -43.99
C TYR A 70 -11.76 -28.35 -44.11
N LEU A 71 -11.59 -27.70 -45.27
CA LEU A 71 -10.50 -26.74 -45.49
C LEU A 71 -10.64 -25.48 -44.64
N ASN A 72 -11.82 -24.85 -44.59
CA ASN A 72 -12.04 -23.61 -43.83
C ASN A 72 -12.81 -23.89 -42.52
N SER A 73 -12.41 -24.94 -41.81
CA SER A 73 -13.12 -25.48 -40.65
C SER A 73 -12.65 -24.92 -39.30
N GLY A 74 -11.60 -24.11 -39.26
CA GLY A 74 -11.04 -23.60 -38.01
C GLY A 74 -11.85 -22.47 -37.38
N PHE A 75 -11.89 -22.44 -36.05
CA PHE A 75 -12.60 -21.43 -35.27
C PHE A 75 -11.76 -20.91 -34.09
N SER A 76 -12.16 -19.74 -33.59
CA SER A 76 -11.66 -19.16 -32.35
C SER A 76 -12.79 -18.45 -31.59
N ILE A 77 -12.85 -18.63 -30.28
CA ILE A 77 -13.84 -18.00 -29.40
C ILE A 77 -13.13 -17.33 -28.24
N ASN A 78 -13.40 -16.04 -28.01
CA ASN A 78 -12.93 -15.32 -26.83
C ASN A 78 -14.00 -15.31 -25.74
N VAL A 79 -13.67 -15.84 -24.57
CA VAL A 79 -14.53 -15.87 -23.39
C VAL A 79 -14.07 -14.77 -22.44
N THR A 80 -14.81 -13.67 -22.38
CA THR A 80 -14.46 -12.45 -21.63
C THR A 80 -15.10 -12.37 -20.24
N LYS A 81 -15.63 -13.50 -19.71
CA LYS A 81 -16.25 -13.55 -18.37
C LYS A 81 -15.89 -14.81 -17.61
N LYS A 82 -15.83 -14.67 -16.28
CA LYS A 82 -15.71 -15.79 -15.34
C LYS A 82 -16.95 -16.68 -15.40
N LEU A 83 -16.76 -17.91 -15.85
CA LEU A 83 -17.76 -18.97 -15.80
C LEU A 83 -17.59 -19.74 -14.48
N LYS A 84 -18.69 -20.12 -13.81
CA LYS A 84 -18.63 -20.81 -12.51
C LYS A 84 -18.57 -22.33 -12.70
N ASP A 85 -17.90 -23.03 -11.78
CA ASP A 85 -17.70 -24.51 -11.70
C ASP A 85 -18.96 -25.40 -11.76
N LYS A 86 -20.16 -24.82 -11.87
CA LYS A 86 -21.44 -25.55 -11.83
C LYS A 86 -22.32 -25.34 -13.07
N GLU A 87 -21.85 -24.61 -14.09
CA GLU A 87 -22.63 -24.41 -15.30
C GLU A 87 -22.31 -25.49 -16.35
N ASP A 88 -23.32 -26.08 -16.98
CA ASP A 88 -23.07 -26.94 -18.14
C ASP A 88 -22.55 -26.08 -19.30
N ILE A 89 -21.36 -26.41 -19.78
CA ILE A 89 -20.69 -25.72 -20.88
C ILE A 89 -20.78 -26.57 -22.14
N PHE A 90 -21.35 -25.98 -23.19
CA PHE A 90 -21.46 -26.61 -24.52
C PHE A 90 -20.82 -25.75 -25.59
N LEU A 91 -20.12 -26.43 -26.49
CA LEU A 91 -19.82 -25.89 -27.81
C LEU A 91 -21.00 -26.24 -28.73
N GLN A 92 -21.65 -25.21 -29.24
CA GLN A 92 -22.77 -25.32 -30.16
C GLN A 92 -22.35 -24.88 -31.56
N VAL A 93 -22.90 -25.52 -32.58
CA VAL A 93 -22.70 -25.18 -33.99
C VAL A 93 -24.01 -24.74 -34.59
N LEU A 94 -23.97 -23.77 -35.51
CA LEU A 94 -25.13 -23.39 -36.31
C LEU A 94 -25.22 -24.35 -37.49
N HIS A 95 -26.12 -25.33 -37.39
CA HIS A 95 -26.30 -26.39 -38.39
C HIS A 95 -27.76 -26.40 -38.83
N GLU A 96 -28.02 -26.39 -40.15
CA GLU A 96 -29.37 -26.34 -40.73
C GLU A 96 -30.25 -25.18 -40.21
N LYS A 97 -29.63 -24.03 -39.91
CA LYS A 97 -30.26 -22.82 -39.33
C LYS A 97 -30.68 -22.95 -37.86
N GLU A 98 -30.28 -24.00 -37.16
CA GLU A 98 -30.52 -24.18 -35.73
C GLU A 98 -29.20 -24.36 -34.95
N TRP A 99 -29.18 -23.84 -33.72
CA TRP A 99 -28.05 -24.06 -32.81
C TRP A 99 -28.18 -25.43 -32.15
N LYS A 100 -27.25 -26.33 -32.45
CA LYS A 100 -27.22 -27.70 -31.91
C LYS A 100 -26.01 -27.87 -31.00
N ASN A 101 -26.16 -28.60 -29.89
CA ASN A 101 -25.04 -28.97 -29.01
C ASN A 101 -24.13 -29.95 -29.76
N ALA A 102 -22.89 -29.55 -30.04
CA ALA A 102 -21.91 -30.39 -30.73
C ALA A 102 -20.98 -31.11 -29.74
N GLN A 103 -20.55 -30.42 -28.68
CA GLN A 103 -19.67 -31.03 -27.68
C GLN A 103 -19.96 -30.45 -26.29
N ARG A 104 -20.01 -31.32 -25.28
CA ARG A 104 -19.96 -30.89 -23.87
C ARG A 104 -18.49 -30.73 -23.46
N LEU A 105 -18.14 -29.60 -22.86
CA LEU A 105 -16.79 -29.37 -22.36
C LEU A 105 -16.74 -29.71 -20.86
N GLU A 106 -15.94 -30.71 -20.48
CA GLU A 106 -15.90 -31.22 -19.10
C GLU A 106 -14.89 -30.51 -18.18
N GLY A 107 -15.17 -30.65 -16.88
CA GLY A 107 -14.65 -30.06 -15.63
C GLY A 107 -13.20 -29.58 -15.49
N THR A 108 -12.27 -29.96 -16.38
CA THR A 108 -10.83 -29.64 -16.22
C THR A 108 -10.25 -28.82 -17.36
N SER A 109 -10.88 -28.83 -18.53
CA SER A 109 -10.35 -28.18 -19.74
C SER A 109 -10.79 -26.72 -19.83
N VAL A 110 -12.02 -26.42 -19.39
CA VAL A 110 -12.59 -25.06 -19.40
C VAL A 110 -12.53 -24.40 -18.04
N TYR A 111 -12.43 -25.15 -16.93
CA TYR A 111 -12.45 -24.57 -15.58
C TYR A 111 -11.07 -24.14 -15.07
N LYS A 112 -10.02 -24.23 -15.90
CA LYS A 112 -8.79 -23.45 -15.72
C LYS A 112 -8.96 -21.98 -16.13
N ILE A 113 -10.18 -21.45 -16.01
CA ILE A 113 -10.49 -20.02 -16.08
C ILE A 113 -10.13 -19.41 -14.72
N TYR A 114 -8.87 -19.03 -14.57
CA TYR A 114 -8.36 -18.00 -13.65
C TYR A 114 -8.95 -18.00 -12.22
N GLU A 115 -8.61 -19.00 -11.41
CA GLU A 115 -8.34 -18.71 -10.00
C GLU A 115 -6.84 -18.41 -9.90
N PRO A 116 -6.42 -17.13 -9.75
CA PRO A 116 -5.05 -16.87 -9.36
C PRO A 116 -4.82 -17.63 -8.05
N GLU A 117 -3.65 -18.23 -7.89
CA GLU A 117 -3.29 -18.88 -6.63
C GLU A 117 -3.61 -17.91 -5.48
N SER A 118 -4.57 -18.28 -4.64
CA SER A 118 -5.00 -17.47 -3.52
C SER A 118 -4.75 -18.26 -2.25
N ILE A 119 -4.02 -17.64 -1.34
CA ILE A 119 -3.87 -18.15 0.01
C ILE A 119 -4.92 -17.48 0.89
N ASN A 120 -5.46 -18.24 1.85
CA ASN A 120 -6.23 -17.64 2.92
C ASN A 120 -5.26 -17.00 3.90
N PHE A 121 -5.19 -15.67 3.91
CA PHE A 121 -4.39 -14.90 4.85
C PHE A 121 -5.29 -14.02 5.70
N LYS A 122 -4.80 -13.68 6.90
CA LYS A 122 -5.44 -12.69 7.79
C LYS A 122 -4.49 -11.53 7.94
N ILE A 123 -5.01 -10.32 7.81
CA ILE A 123 -4.27 -9.11 8.20
C ILE A 123 -4.23 -9.09 9.73
N ASN A 124 -3.05 -8.82 10.28
CA ASN A 124 -2.90 -8.60 11.72
C ASN A 124 -3.80 -7.42 12.12
N SER A 125 -4.67 -7.61 13.11
CA SER A 125 -5.56 -6.56 13.61
C SER A 125 -4.86 -5.59 14.58
N LYS A 126 -3.63 -5.89 14.98
CA LYS A 126 -2.77 -5.08 15.86
C LYS A 126 -1.49 -4.71 15.12
N PHE A 127 -1.58 -3.72 14.24
CA PHE A 127 -0.41 -3.15 13.56
C PHE A 127 -0.11 -1.78 14.17
N ASP A 128 1.18 -1.45 14.26
CA ASP A 128 1.64 -0.19 14.81
C ASP A 128 1.91 0.81 13.69
N ILE A 129 1.49 2.06 13.89
CA ILE A 129 1.79 3.17 12.99
C ILE A 129 2.99 3.91 13.57
N ASN A 130 4.18 3.68 13.01
CA ASN A 130 5.39 4.36 13.48
C ASN A 130 5.36 5.86 13.19
N ALA A 131 4.88 6.25 11.99
CA ALA A 131 4.77 7.64 11.58
C ALA A 131 3.68 7.87 10.52
N ILE A 132 3.14 9.08 10.51
CA ILE A 132 2.26 9.63 9.47
C ILE A 132 2.95 10.87 8.89
N VAL A 133 3.07 10.94 7.57
CA VAL A 133 3.71 12.05 6.86
C VAL A 133 2.68 12.69 5.93
N VAL A 134 2.49 14.00 6.07
CA VAL A 134 1.50 14.77 5.30
C VAL A 134 2.16 16.01 4.72
N ASP A 135 2.22 16.09 3.38
CA ASP A 135 2.68 17.28 2.67
C ASP A 135 1.56 18.31 2.51
N ASN A 136 1.95 19.58 2.44
CA ASN A 136 1.04 20.73 2.27
C ASN A 136 -0.01 20.83 3.39
N PHE A 137 0.43 20.71 4.65
CA PHE A 137 -0.47 20.64 5.80
C PHE A 137 -1.27 21.93 6.03
N TYR A 138 -0.60 23.08 6.10
CA TYR A 138 -1.26 24.38 6.18
C TYR A 138 -1.61 24.89 4.78
N GLU A 139 -2.77 25.53 4.65
CA GLU A 139 -3.18 26.17 3.38
C GLU A 139 -2.28 27.37 3.05
N ASN A 140 -1.95 28.19 4.07
CA ASN A 140 -1.08 29.37 3.94
C ASN A 140 0.17 29.22 4.84
N PRO A 141 1.14 28.34 4.50
CA PRO A 141 2.27 28.03 5.37
C PRO A 141 3.22 29.21 5.58
N GLU A 142 3.34 30.10 4.60
CA GLU A 142 4.14 31.33 4.72
C GLU A 142 3.58 32.27 5.79
N GLU A 143 2.25 32.37 5.92
CA GLU A 143 1.64 33.17 6.97
C GLU A 143 1.91 32.58 8.36
N VAL A 144 1.91 31.25 8.48
CA VAL A 144 2.26 30.56 9.73
C VAL A 144 3.73 30.75 10.08
N ARG A 145 4.62 30.68 9.08
CA ARG A 145 6.06 30.97 9.25
C ARG A 145 6.28 32.41 9.69
N GLU A 146 5.69 33.38 9.01
CA GLU A 146 5.77 34.80 9.36
C GLU A 146 5.21 35.07 10.77
N PHE A 147 4.12 34.40 11.13
CA PHE A 147 3.58 34.46 12.47
C PHE A 147 4.56 33.93 13.52
N ALA A 148 5.23 32.80 13.25
CA ALA A 148 6.27 32.24 14.12
C ALA A 148 7.47 33.20 14.26
N LEU A 149 7.98 33.74 13.15
CA LEU A 149 9.15 34.63 13.13
C LEU A 149 8.92 35.97 13.83
N ARG A 150 7.66 36.44 13.91
CA ARG A 150 7.29 37.67 14.61
C ARG A 150 7.14 37.48 16.12
N ARG A 151 7.18 36.24 16.63
CA ARG A 151 7.17 35.99 18.08
C ARG A 151 8.45 36.58 18.67
N GLY A 152 8.30 37.55 19.58
CA GLY A 152 9.41 38.33 20.12
C GLY A 152 10.31 37.61 21.13
N SER A 153 9.88 36.46 21.67
CA SER A 153 10.62 35.69 22.68
C SER A 153 10.82 34.24 22.24
N PHE A 154 12.02 33.95 21.75
CA PHE A 154 12.54 32.58 21.63
C PHE A 154 13.62 32.40 22.68
N ASN A 155 13.38 31.51 23.65
CA ASN A 155 14.27 31.33 24.79
C ASN A 155 14.88 29.91 24.76
N PRO A 156 16.18 29.77 25.05
CA PRO A 156 16.79 28.47 25.26
C PRO A 156 16.39 27.91 26.63
N HIS A 157 16.31 26.58 26.75
CA HIS A 157 16.13 25.92 28.05
C HIS A 157 17.06 24.72 28.17
N LEU A 158 18.32 25.00 28.56
CA LEU A 158 19.45 24.07 28.46
C LEU A 158 19.21 22.68 29.09
N GLU A 159 18.38 22.62 30.15
CA GLU A 159 18.03 21.40 30.88
C GLU A 159 16.98 20.53 30.19
N TYR A 160 16.05 21.11 29.42
CA TYR A 160 14.88 20.38 28.91
C TYR A 160 14.83 20.28 27.38
N HIS A 161 15.43 21.22 26.64
CA HIS A 161 15.49 21.14 25.19
C HIS A 161 16.71 21.86 24.60
N LYS A 162 17.03 21.53 23.35
CA LYS A 162 18.03 22.24 22.53
C LYS A 162 17.34 23.20 21.58
N GLY A 163 18.10 24.11 20.98
CA GLY A 163 17.52 25.22 20.24
C GLY A 163 16.71 26.15 21.15
N GLN A 164 15.86 26.95 20.51
CA GLN A 164 15.11 28.01 21.17
C GLN A 164 13.62 27.85 20.87
N ARG A 165 12.78 28.03 21.90
CA ARG A 165 11.33 27.86 21.82
C ARG A 165 10.59 29.14 22.16
N THR A 166 9.40 29.31 21.60
CA THR A 166 8.45 30.30 22.10
C THR A 166 7.93 29.90 23.48
N GLU A 167 7.75 30.88 24.37
CA GLU A 167 7.04 30.65 25.64
C GLU A 167 5.53 30.52 25.42
N GLU A 168 5.01 31.30 24.46
CA GLU A 168 3.60 31.25 24.09
C GLU A 168 3.33 30.04 23.19
N VAL A 169 2.25 29.33 23.54
CA VAL A 169 1.68 28.26 22.71
C VAL A 169 0.74 28.86 21.68
N TRP A 170 0.71 28.27 20.48
CA TRP A 170 -0.28 28.49 19.44
C TRP A 170 -0.80 27.14 18.98
N ARG A 171 -1.96 26.75 19.51
CA ARG A 171 -2.57 25.44 19.27
C ARG A 171 -4.01 25.59 18.74
N PRO A 172 -4.19 26.01 17.47
CA PRO A 172 -5.52 26.13 16.88
C PRO A 172 -6.29 24.81 16.97
N GLU A 173 -7.59 24.90 17.21
CA GLU A 173 -8.46 23.72 17.33
C GLU A 173 -8.51 22.93 16.01
N GLU A 174 -8.38 23.61 14.87
CA GLU A 174 -8.33 23.01 13.54
C GLU A 174 -7.13 22.07 13.35
N VAL A 175 -5.99 22.38 13.99
CA VAL A 175 -4.82 21.51 13.97
C VAL A 175 -5.10 20.24 14.77
N LYS A 176 -5.69 20.37 15.96
CA LYS A 176 -6.10 19.24 16.79
C LYS A 176 -7.07 18.32 16.03
N GLN A 177 -8.12 18.89 15.43
CA GLN A 177 -9.10 18.14 14.64
C GLN A 177 -8.46 17.42 13.45
N SER A 178 -7.48 18.05 12.80
CA SER A 178 -6.73 17.43 11.70
C SER A 178 -5.89 16.24 12.18
N LEU A 179 -5.21 16.37 13.32
CA LEU A 179 -4.45 15.28 13.94
C LEU A 179 -5.37 14.11 14.36
N GLU A 180 -6.51 14.40 14.99
CA GLU A 180 -7.51 13.38 15.34
C GLU A 180 -8.01 12.63 14.09
N LYS A 181 -8.26 13.35 13.01
CA LYS A 181 -8.69 12.77 11.72
C LYS A 181 -7.59 11.88 11.12
N LEU A 182 -6.33 12.29 11.18
CA LEU A 182 -5.22 11.49 10.64
C LEU A 182 -5.00 10.22 11.45
N LEU A 183 -5.08 10.32 12.78
CA LEU A 183 -4.87 9.20 13.71
C LEU A 183 -6.09 8.29 13.85
N GLN A 184 -7.28 8.77 13.47
CA GLN A 184 -8.57 8.11 13.75
C GLN A 184 -8.78 7.86 15.25
N LYS A 185 -8.31 8.79 16.08
CA LYS A 185 -8.36 8.74 17.55
C LYS A 185 -8.66 10.11 18.13
N LYS A 186 -9.36 10.15 19.26
CA LYS A 186 -9.51 11.40 20.04
C LYS A 186 -8.25 11.75 20.79
N ILE A 187 -7.88 13.02 20.74
CA ILE A 187 -6.75 13.57 21.46
C ILE A 187 -7.17 13.89 22.90
N THR A 188 -6.36 13.43 23.84
CA THR A 188 -6.47 13.71 25.26
C THR A 188 -5.25 14.53 25.73
N GLY A 189 -5.40 15.28 26.82
CA GLY A 189 -4.29 16.05 27.39
C GLY A 189 -3.73 17.15 26.47
N TRP A 190 -4.49 17.63 25.48
CA TRP A 190 -4.04 18.65 24.53
C TRP A 190 -3.47 19.90 25.22
N GLU A 191 -4.10 20.33 26.30
CA GLU A 191 -3.67 21.50 27.08
C GLU A 191 -2.70 21.19 28.21
N SER A 192 -2.55 19.90 28.55
CA SER A 192 -1.79 19.42 29.71
C SER A 192 -0.28 19.43 29.47
N HIS A 193 0.15 19.38 28.21
CA HIS A 193 1.56 19.32 27.82
C HIS A 193 2.09 20.73 27.51
N GLY A 194 3.01 21.23 28.35
CA GLY A 194 3.47 22.63 28.30
C GLY A 194 4.15 23.05 27.00
N ALA A 195 4.79 22.12 26.28
CA ALA A 195 5.43 22.39 24.99
C ALA A 195 4.53 22.06 23.78
N ASN A 196 3.25 21.77 23.99
CA ASN A 196 2.33 21.47 22.89
C ASN A 196 1.86 22.74 22.19
N GLY A 197 2.19 22.88 20.91
CA GLY A 197 1.86 24.02 20.06
C GLY A 197 2.88 25.16 20.14
N VAL A 198 4.12 24.91 20.52
CA VAL A 198 5.18 25.93 20.51
C VAL A 198 5.92 25.94 19.18
N PHE A 199 6.46 27.10 18.81
CA PHE A 199 7.44 27.15 17.71
C PHE A 199 8.83 26.94 18.28
N GLN A 200 9.65 26.20 17.55
CA GLN A 200 11.04 25.93 17.92
C GLN A 200 11.94 26.06 16.69
N TYR A 201 13.15 26.54 16.91
CA TYR A 201 14.21 26.42 15.91
C TYR A 201 15.51 25.89 16.52
N CYS A 202 16.29 25.19 15.69
CA CYS A 202 17.62 24.69 16.03
C CYS A 202 18.58 25.01 14.89
N THR A 203 19.76 25.50 15.24
CA THR A 203 20.85 25.92 14.33
C THR A 203 21.89 24.81 14.18
N SER A 204 22.85 24.98 13.27
CA SER A 204 23.96 24.02 13.11
C SER A 204 24.85 23.87 14.35
N GLU A 205 24.76 24.77 15.32
CA GLU A 205 25.53 24.72 16.57
C GLU A 205 24.83 23.91 17.68
N ASP A 206 23.55 23.60 17.50
CA ASP A 206 22.78 22.83 18.49
C ASP A 206 23.15 21.34 18.45
N PRO A 207 23.26 20.67 19.60
CA PRO A 207 23.54 19.23 19.63
C PRO A 207 22.29 18.40 19.33
N ILE A 208 22.47 17.29 18.63
CA ILE A 208 21.42 16.29 18.39
C ILE A 208 21.20 15.45 19.66
N VAL A 209 19.95 15.34 20.10
CA VAL A 209 19.55 14.61 21.30
C VAL A 209 18.73 13.38 20.92
N TYR A 210 19.25 12.19 21.24
CA TYR A 210 18.55 10.91 21.10
C TYR A 210 17.73 10.65 22.35
N HIS A 211 16.41 10.51 22.21
CA HIS A 211 15.50 10.39 23.34
C HIS A 211 14.21 9.65 22.98
N VAL A 212 13.39 9.42 24.00
CA VAL A 212 11.98 9.04 23.92
C VAL A 212 11.18 10.05 24.73
N ASP A 213 9.94 10.30 24.33
CA ASP A 213 9.03 11.18 25.05
C ASP A 213 7.97 10.38 25.81
N PRO A 214 7.46 10.91 26.93
CA PRO A 214 6.43 10.24 27.73
C PRO A 214 5.02 10.29 27.11
N GLN A 215 4.78 11.16 26.12
CA GLN A 215 3.50 11.28 25.44
C GLN A 215 3.24 10.13 24.47
N SER A 216 1.98 9.94 24.10
CA SER A 216 1.59 8.96 23.07
C SER A 216 2.14 9.37 21.70
N TYR A 217 2.01 10.65 21.32
CA TYR A 217 2.45 11.15 20.03
C TYR A 217 3.19 12.47 20.14
N ALA A 218 4.18 12.62 19.26
CA ALA A 218 4.81 13.89 18.94
C ALA A 218 4.56 14.23 17.48
N ALA A 219 4.49 15.51 17.16
CA ALA A 219 4.37 15.96 15.79
C ALA A 219 5.13 17.26 15.52
N VAL A 220 5.62 17.41 14.29
CA VAL A 220 6.22 18.66 13.82
C VAL A 220 5.65 19.06 12.47
N VAL A 221 5.44 20.36 12.27
CA VAL A 221 5.31 20.94 10.93
C VAL A 221 6.56 21.72 10.62
N TYR A 222 7.25 21.38 9.54
CA TYR A 222 8.45 22.09 9.12
C TYR A 222 8.10 23.42 8.43
N LEU A 223 8.73 24.50 8.88
CA LEU A 223 8.38 25.86 8.45
C LEU A 223 9.54 26.58 7.78
N THR A 224 10.57 25.89 7.33
CA THR A 224 11.72 26.51 6.64
C THR A 224 11.68 26.18 5.14
N PRO A 225 11.48 27.18 4.26
CA PRO A 225 11.54 26.98 2.82
C PRO A 225 12.91 26.46 2.37
N ASP A 226 12.93 25.60 1.36
CA ASP A 226 14.15 25.07 0.72
C ASP A 226 15.19 24.47 1.70
N ALA A 227 14.72 23.97 2.85
CA ALA A 227 15.59 23.34 3.85
C ALA A 227 16.24 22.05 3.28
N PRO A 228 17.46 21.70 3.73
CA PRO A 228 18.07 20.41 3.40
C PRO A 228 17.15 19.25 3.85
N PRO A 229 16.67 18.39 2.92
CA PRO A 229 15.75 17.31 3.27
C PRO A 229 16.29 16.35 4.34
N GLU A 230 17.61 16.18 4.40
CA GLU A 230 18.29 15.36 5.39
C GLU A 230 18.19 15.89 6.83
N CYS A 231 17.75 17.13 7.07
CA CYS A 231 17.63 17.74 8.40
C CYS A 231 16.25 17.52 9.07
N GLY A 232 15.57 16.42 8.75
CA GLY A 232 14.23 16.11 9.25
C GLY A 232 14.20 15.43 10.62
N THR A 233 13.44 14.34 10.73
CA THR A 233 13.30 13.53 11.95
C THR A 233 13.70 12.10 11.63
N THR A 234 14.50 11.50 12.50
CA THR A 234 14.94 10.10 12.37
C THR A 234 14.42 9.28 13.55
N LEU A 235 13.92 8.08 13.25
CA LEU A 235 13.56 7.07 14.25
C LEU A 235 14.67 6.01 14.30
N TYR A 236 14.97 5.52 15.49
CA TYR A 236 16.14 4.72 15.77
C TYR A 236 15.81 3.41 16.48
N ARG A 237 16.81 2.53 16.48
CA ARG A 237 16.89 1.35 17.33
C ARG A 237 18.15 1.44 18.18
N SER A 238 18.05 1.11 19.47
CA SER A 238 19.20 0.96 20.35
C SER A 238 20.10 -0.18 19.85
N ARG A 239 21.39 0.10 19.62
CA ARG A 239 22.39 -0.95 19.35
C ARG A 239 22.78 -1.73 20.60
N VAL A 240 22.44 -1.22 21.78
CA VAL A 240 22.79 -1.84 23.08
C VAL A 240 21.89 -3.04 23.37
N ASN A 241 20.57 -2.87 23.25
CA ASN A 241 19.59 -3.89 23.60
C ASN A 241 18.53 -4.15 22.51
N GLY A 242 18.67 -3.54 21.33
CA GLY A 242 17.79 -3.80 20.17
C GLY A 242 16.40 -3.18 20.26
N LEU A 243 16.06 -2.49 21.35
CA LEU A 243 14.77 -1.84 21.52
C LEU A 243 14.63 -0.63 20.60
N ARG A 244 13.43 -0.42 20.06
CA ARG A 244 13.07 0.74 19.23
C ARG A 244 12.29 1.80 20.00
N GLU A 245 11.78 1.46 21.17
CA GLU A 245 10.89 2.28 21.97
C GLU A 245 11.25 2.22 23.45
N ALA A 246 10.65 3.13 24.22
CA ALA A 246 10.64 3.07 25.67
C ALA A 246 10.17 1.68 26.14
N PRO A 247 10.90 1.01 27.06
CA PRO A 247 10.54 -0.34 27.49
C PRO A 247 9.13 -0.41 28.09
N THR A 248 8.34 -1.37 27.64
CA THR A 248 7.04 -1.71 28.25
C THR A 248 7.21 -2.73 29.37
N GLU A 249 6.18 -2.90 30.20
CA GLU A 249 6.20 -3.91 31.28
C GLU A 249 6.32 -5.32 30.69
N GLU A 250 5.62 -5.58 29.58
CA GLU A 250 5.66 -6.86 28.88
C GLU A 250 7.08 -7.22 28.41
N ILE A 251 7.80 -6.28 27.78
CA ILE A 251 9.17 -6.50 27.33
C ILE A 251 10.11 -6.68 28.53
N ALA A 252 9.91 -5.89 29.60
CA ALA A 252 10.69 -6.00 30.82
C ALA A 252 10.57 -7.40 31.45
N GLU A 253 9.34 -7.91 31.57
CA GLU A 253 9.05 -9.26 32.05
C GLU A 253 9.65 -10.34 31.15
N GLN A 254 9.49 -10.24 29.83
CA GLN A 254 10.04 -11.19 28.85
C GLN A 254 11.57 -11.30 28.94
N LEU A 255 12.25 -10.18 29.22
CA LEU A 255 13.71 -10.11 29.33
C LEU A 255 14.23 -10.29 30.77
N GLY A 256 13.35 -10.48 31.75
CA GLY A 256 13.73 -10.65 33.16
C GLY A 256 14.44 -9.42 33.75
N LYS A 257 14.07 -8.21 33.31
CA LYS A 257 14.65 -6.93 33.73
C LYS A 257 13.53 -5.96 34.13
N THR A 258 13.88 -4.82 34.75
CA THR A 258 12.92 -3.72 34.94
C THR A 258 12.94 -2.77 33.76
N LYS A 259 11.87 -1.99 33.56
CA LYS A 259 11.82 -0.94 32.53
C LYS A 259 12.95 0.08 32.70
N GLU A 260 13.24 0.46 33.94
CA GLU A 260 14.28 1.43 34.28
C GLU A 260 15.66 0.89 33.89
N HIS A 261 15.91 -0.39 34.13
CA HIS A 261 17.16 -1.04 33.71
C HIS A 261 17.29 -1.04 32.18
N LEU A 262 16.26 -1.46 31.46
CA LEU A 262 16.27 -1.49 30.00
C LEU A 262 16.42 -0.07 29.40
N ASN A 263 15.77 0.92 30.00
CA ASN A 263 15.87 2.31 29.57
C ASN A 263 17.28 2.87 29.84
N ALA A 264 17.86 2.56 30.99
CA ALA A 264 19.24 2.93 31.32
C ALA A 264 20.25 2.27 30.36
N GLU A 265 19.98 1.08 29.84
CA GLU A 265 20.81 0.46 28.81
C GLU A 265 20.77 1.23 27.48
N ILE A 266 19.57 1.64 27.03
CA ILE A 266 19.39 2.42 25.79
C ILE A 266 20.24 3.70 25.84
N PHE A 267 20.19 4.43 26.95
CA PHE A 267 20.87 5.72 27.13
C PHE A 267 22.15 5.64 27.97
N SER A 268 22.79 4.46 28.02
CA SER A 268 23.97 4.21 28.87
C SER A 268 25.19 5.07 28.53
N ALA A 269 25.30 5.55 27.29
CA ALA A 269 26.34 6.48 26.85
C ALA A 269 25.87 7.95 26.85
N GLY A 270 24.74 8.24 27.49
CA GLY A 270 24.06 9.53 27.41
C GLY A 270 23.22 9.69 26.14
N PHE A 271 22.86 10.94 25.84
CA PHE A 271 21.86 11.28 24.82
C PHE A 271 22.44 11.87 23.53
N TYR A 272 23.77 11.85 23.34
CA TYR A 272 24.44 12.55 22.23
C TYR A 272 25.29 11.62 21.33
N ASP A 273 25.57 10.38 21.76
CA ASP A 273 26.42 9.46 21.00
C ASP A 273 25.62 8.69 19.95
N LYS A 274 25.57 9.22 18.73
CA LYS A 274 24.94 8.59 17.54
C LYS A 274 25.39 7.15 17.32
N THR A 275 26.60 6.76 17.74
CA THR A 275 27.13 5.40 17.50
C THR A 275 26.38 4.32 18.28
N LYS A 276 25.60 4.70 19.31
CA LYS A 276 24.74 3.78 20.08
C LYS A 276 23.38 3.53 19.42
N PHE A 277 23.05 4.27 18.38
CA PHE A 277 21.75 4.23 17.73
C PHE A 277 21.90 3.79 16.26
N GLU A 278 20.97 2.96 15.83
CA GLU A 278 20.84 2.53 14.45
C GLU A 278 19.64 3.22 13.82
N THR A 279 19.87 3.94 12.73
CA THR A 279 18.79 4.55 11.94
C THR A 279 17.85 3.46 11.42
N VAL A 280 16.55 3.63 11.65
CA VAL A 280 15.51 2.76 11.11
C VAL A 280 14.70 3.50 10.05
N ASP A 281 14.22 4.69 10.38
CA ASP A 281 13.39 5.50 9.50
C ASP A 281 13.93 6.93 9.44
N VAL A 282 13.97 7.55 8.25
CA VAL A 282 14.36 8.96 8.06
C VAL A 282 13.24 9.68 7.33
N ILE A 283 12.65 10.69 7.98
CA ILE A 283 11.59 11.50 7.42
C ILE A 283 12.15 12.88 7.12
N GLY A 284 12.09 13.30 5.85
CA GLY A 284 12.78 14.51 5.41
C GLY A 284 12.13 15.83 5.86
N ASN A 285 12.97 16.85 6.07
CA ASN A 285 12.56 18.23 6.33
C ASN A 285 12.10 18.90 5.03
N VAL A 286 10.79 18.89 4.79
CA VAL A 286 10.17 19.49 3.62
C VAL A 286 9.24 20.60 4.10
N PHE A 287 9.34 21.79 3.51
CA PHE A 287 8.50 22.92 3.90
C PHE A 287 7.00 22.55 3.85
N ASN A 288 6.27 22.92 4.91
CA ASN A 288 4.85 22.61 5.11
C ASN A 288 4.50 21.11 5.19
N ARG A 289 5.47 20.27 5.54
CA ARG A 289 5.23 18.86 5.88
C ARG A 289 4.95 18.72 7.36
N LEU A 290 3.81 18.10 7.68
CA LEU A 290 3.51 17.54 8.99
C LEU A 290 4.10 16.13 9.09
N VAL A 291 4.75 15.84 10.21
CA VAL A 291 5.19 14.50 10.60
C VAL A 291 4.61 14.22 11.99
N VAL A 292 3.87 13.13 12.14
CA VAL A 292 3.37 12.62 13.43
C VAL A 292 4.02 11.27 13.67
N TRP A 293 4.50 10.98 14.87
CA TRP A 293 5.09 9.68 15.21
C TRP A 293 4.73 9.28 16.64
N ASP A 294 4.83 7.98 16.93
CA ASP A 294 4.75 7.48 18.31
C ASP A 294 5.93 8.03 19.10
N ALA A 295 5.66 8.90 20.08
CA ALA A 295 6.68 9.65 20.80
C ALA A 295 7.59 8.74 21.65
N ARG A 296 7.13 7.51 21.92
CA ARG A 296 7.87 6.52 22.70
C ARG A 296 8.92 5.80 21.87
N LEU A 297 8.90 5.92 20.54
CA LEU A 297 9.99 5.46 19.68
C LEU A 297 11.24 6.31 19.94
N ILE A 298 12.42 5.69 19.91
CA ILE A 298 13.69 6.41 20.03
C ILE A 298 13.82 7.31 18.80
N HIS A 299 13.93 8.62 19.02
CA HIS A 299 13.96 9.57 17.93
C HIS A 299 14.92 10.74 18.21
N ALA A 300 15.28 11.44 17.13
CA ALA A 300 16.04 12.68 17.17
C ALA A 300 15.79 13.49 15.89
N ALA A 301 16.19 14.76 15.89
CA ALA A 301 16.44 15.45 14.63
C ALA A 301 17.53 14.69 13.85
N SER A 302 17.39 14.64 12.53
CA SER A 302 18.36 13.93 11.69
C SER A 302 19.71 14.66 11.67
N GLU A 303 19.66 15.97 11.42
CA GLU A 303 20.77 16.93 11.41
C GLU A 303 20.18 18.35 11.62
N TYR A 304 21.01 19.34 11.95
CA TYR A 304 20.62 20.76 11.96
C TYR A 304 21.44 21.57 10.97
N PHE A 305 20.95 22.76 10.62
CA PHE A 305 21.54 23.67 9.64
C PHE A 305 21.20 25.12 10.00
N GLY A 306 21.81 26.06 9.27
CA GLY A 306 21.55 27.49 9.45
C GLY A 306 22.17 28.06 10.72
N SER A 307 22.00 29.36 10.87
CA SER A 307 22.64 30.18 11.91
C SER A 307 21.63 30.91 12.81
N ASP A 308 20.41 31.14 12.34
CA ASP A 308 19.33 31.78 13.10
C ASP A 308 17.94 31.25 12.72
N MET A 309 16.88 31.74 13.39
CA MET A 309 15.51 31.27 13.15
C MET A 309 15.01 31.40 11.70
N LYS A 310 15.62 32.27 10.88
CA LYS A 310 15.21 32.53 9.49
C LYS A 310 15.80 31.51 8.54
N ASP A 311 17.00 30.98 8.80
CA ASP A 311 17.71 30.07 7.89
C ASP A 311 18.02 28.70 8.49
N SER A 312 17.52 28.42 9.69
CA SER A 312 17.70 27.16 10.42
C SER A 312 16.47 26.25 10.41
N ARG A 313 16.52 25.11 11.12
CA ARG A 313 15.39 24.19 11.24
C ARG A 313 14.29 24.79 12.14
N LEU A 314 13.42 25.63 11.58
CA LEU A 314 12.21 26.16 12.23
C LEU A 314 11.03 25.18 12.04
N PHE A 315 10.32 24.89 13.13
CA PHE A 315 9.17 23.99 13.13
C PHE A 315 8.12 24.35 14.19
N HIS A 316 6.88 23.95 13.94
CA HIS A 316 5.78 24.00 14.90
C HIS A 316 5.65 22.62 15.57
N LEU A 317 5.80 22.56 16.88
CA LEU A 317 5.92 21.33 17.67
C LEU A 317 4.64 21.02 18.45
N PHE A 318 4.24 19.75 18.45
CA PHE A 318 3.08 19.25 19.20
C PHE A 318 3.44 17.99 20.00
N PHE A 319 2.83 17.86 21.17
CA PHE A 319 2.90 16.71 22.05
C PHE A 319 1.53 16.45 22.64
N PHE A 320 1.02 15.22 22.50
CA PHE A 320 -0.34 14.92 22.92
C PHE A 320 -0.55 13.42 23.16
N ASP A 321 -1.59 13.13 23.93
CA ASP A 321 -2.05 11.77 24.17
C ASP A 321 -3.31 11.49 23.36
N THR A 322 -3.67 10.22 23.25
CA THR A 322 -4.94 9.80 22.65
C THR A 322 -5.69 8.86 23.56
N GLU A 323 -6.95 8.60 23.23
CA GLU A 323 -7.60 7.38 23.71
C GLU A 323 -6.86 6.12 23.20
N GLU A 324 -6.94 5.04 23.98
CA GLU A 324 -6.30 3.75 23.68
C GLU A 324 -6.82 3.10 22.40
#